data_AF-A0A8J6QRS8-F1
#
_entry.id   AF-A0A8J6QRS8-F1
#
_cell.length_a   1.000
_cell.length_b   1.000
_cell.length_c   1.000
_cell.angle_alpha   90.00
_cell.angle_beta   90.00
_cell.angle_gamma   90.00
#
_symmetry.space_group_name_H-M   'P 1'
#
loop_
_entity.id
_entity.type
_entity.pdbx_description
1 polymer ?
#
loop_
_entity_poly.entity_id
_entity_poly.type
_entity_poly.pdbx_seq_one_letter_code
_entity_poly.pdbx_strand_id
1 'polypeptide(L)' 'MTPRIPPIRNALLRQELPWLVSEVVLLLILFNANPPELWFWLVVLVVVLLYRIERWWSSRPGA' A
#
# COMPACT_ATOMS: atom_id res chain seq x y z
N MET A 1 -31.12 -18.77 -14.56
CA MET A 1 -30.32 -17.52 -14.39
C MET A 1 -29.13 -17.86 -13.50
N THR A 2 -27.95 -18.07 -14.08
CA THR A 2 -26.73 -18.38 -13.32
C THR A 2 -26.14 -17.08 -12.75
N PRO A 3 -25.92 -16.96 -11.44
CA PRO A 3 -25.33 -15.76 -10.87
C PRO A 3 -23.85 -15.69 -11.28
N ARG A 4 -23.51 -14.72 -12.14
CA ARG A 4 -22.11 -14.39 -12.43
C ARG A 4 -21.52 -13.72 -11.19
N ILE A 5 -20.65 -14.42 -10.48
CA ILE A 5 -19.85 -13.84 -9.39
C ILE A 5 -18.99 -12.72 -10.00
N PRO A 6 -19.13 -11.46 -9.55
CA PRO A 6 -18.36 -10.36 -10.11
C PRO A 6 -16.85 -10.54 -9.83
N PRO A 7 -15.96 -10.08 -10.73
CA PRO A 7 -14.50 -10.24 -10.62
C PRO A 7 -13.84 -9.33 -9.56
N ILE A 8 -14.53 -9.08 -8.44
CA ILE A 8 -14.15 -8.13 -7.38
C ILE A 8 -12.72 -8.39 -6.88
N ARG A 9 -12.33 -9.67 -6.80
CA ARG A 9 -10.99 -10.07 -6.33
C ARG A 9 -9.85 -9.51 -7.20
N ASN A 10 -10.02 -9.46 -8.52
CA ASN A 10 -8.98 -8.95 -9.43
C ASN A 10 -8.88 -7.42 -9.39
N ALA A 11 -9.99 -6.72 -9.18
CA ALA A 11 -9.99 -5.25 -9.10
C ALA A 11 -9.29 -4.77 -7.82
N LEU A 12 -9.59 -5.40 -6.67
CA LEU A 12 -9.00 -5.05 -5.39
C LEU A 12 -7.49 -5.37 -5.37
N LEU A 13 -7.10 -6.54 -5.89
CA LEU A 13 -5.68 -6.87 -6.06
C LEU A 13 -4.96 -5.85 -6.94
N ARG A 14 -5.52 -5.48 -8.10
CA ARG A 14 -4.89 -4.50 -9.01
C ARG A 14 -4.78 -3.11 -8.38
N GLN A 15 -5.68 -2.77 -7.46
CA GLN A 15 -5.64 -1.52 -6.71
C GLN A 15 -4.57 -1.53 -5.61
N GLU A 16 -4.38 -2.65 -4.92
CA GLU A 16 -3.42 -2.78 -3.80
C GLU A 16 -2.01 -3.16 -4.25
N LEU A 17 -1.84 -3.75 -5.43
CA LEU A 17 -0.54 -4.21 -5.95
C LEU A 17 0.51 -3.09 -6.03
N PRO A 18 0.19 -1.87 -6.53
CA PRO A 18 1.17 -0.77 -6.57
C PRO A 18 1.62 -0.34 -5.16
N TRP A 19 0.72 -0.38 -4.18
CA TRP A 19 1.03 -0.08 -2.77
C TRP A 19 1.99 -1.11 -2.22
N LEU A 20 1.69 -2.39 -2.42
CA LEU A 20 2.54 -3.49 -1.96
C LEU A 20 3.94 -3.43 -2.59
N VAL A 21 4.02 -3.16 -3.90
CA VAL A 21 5.32 -3.00 -4.59
C VAL A 21 6.10 -1.84 -3.99
N SER A 22 5.46 -0.71 -3.72
CA SER A 22 6.11 0.46 -3.11
C SER A 22 6.63 0.16 -1.70
N GLU A 23 5.85 -0.54 -0.89
CA GLU A 23 6.25 -0.97 0.45
C GLU A 23 7.45 -1.91 0.41
N VAL A 24 7.43 -2.92 -0.47
CA VAL A 24 8.56 -3.86 -0.64
C VAL A 24 9.82 -3.13 -1.10
N VAL A 25 9.71 -2.24 -2.09
CA VAL A 25 10.85 -1.45 -2.57
C VAL A 25 11.41 -0.56 -1.46
N LEU A 26 10.55 0.11 -0.69
CA LEU A 26 10.99 0.94 0.44
C LEU A 26 11.68 0.11 1.53
N LEU A 27 11.19 -1.09 1.82
CA LEU A 27 11.85 -2.00 2.76
C LEU A 27 13.24 -2.42 2.25
N LEU A 28 13.37 -2.73 0.95
CA LEU A 28 14.67 -3.04 0.35
C LEU A 28 15.64 -1.86 0.44
N ILE A 29 15.17 -0.64 0.20
CA ILE A 29 15.96 0.58 0.37
C ILE A 29 16.40 0.72 1.84
N LEU A 30 15.49 0.52 2.80
CA LEU A 30 15.83 0.59 4.23
C LEU A 30 16.89 -0.43 4.63
N PHE A 31 16.84 -1.66 4.11
CA PHE A 31 17.88 -2.67 4.36
C PHE A 31 19.25 -2.30 3.80
N ASN A 32 19.32 -1.41 2.80
CA ASN A 32 20.55 -1.05 2.12
C ASN A 32 21.05 0.38 2.40
N ALA A 33 20.22 1.25 3.00
CA ALA A 33 20.52 2.65 3.20
C ALA A 33 21.57 2.91 4.31
N ASN A 34 22.37 3.97 4.14
CA ASN A 34 23.26 4.47 5.17
C ASN A 34 22.47 5.11 6.33
N PRO A 35 23.04 5.26 7.54
CA PRO A 35 22.33 5.81 8.70
C PRO A 35 21.55 7.13 8.47
N PRO A 36 22.08 8.17 7.79
CA PRO A 36 21.30 9.39 7.55
C PRO A 36 20.14 9.18 6.55
N GLU A 37 20.36 8.38 5.51
CA GLU A 37 19.34 8.06 4.50
C GLU A 37 18.26 7.14 5.05
N LEU A 38 18.64 6.22 5.95
CA LEU A 38 17.73 5.30 6.64
C LEU A 38 16.60 6.06 7.32
N TRP A 39 16.93 7.11 8.09
CA TRP A 39 15.93 7.93 8.78
C TRP A 39 14.98 8.62 7.79
N PHE A 40 15.52 9.16 6.69
CA PHE A 40 14.72 9.77 5.65
C PHE A 40 13.74 8.75 5.05
N TRP A 41 14.23 7.58 4.62
CA TRP A 41 13.40 6.53 4.03
C TRP A 41 12.41 5.93 5.02
N LEU A 42 12.73 5.90 6.32
CA LEU A 42 11.83 5.43 7.36
C LEU A 42 10.65 6.38 7.53
N VAL A 43 10.90 7.70 7.51
CA VAL A 43 9.84 8.71 7.52
C VAL A 43 8.96 8.58 6.26
N VAL A 44 9.56 8.40 5.09
CA VAL A 44 8.81 8.18 3.84
C VAL A 44 7.93 6.93 3.94
N LEU A 45 8.46 5.81 4.45
CA LEU A 45 7.69 4.59 4.66
C LEU A 45 6.50 4.83 5.60
N VAL A 46 6.70 5.53 6.72
CA VAL A 46 5.63 5.87 7.66
C VAL A 46 4.55 6.73 6.98
N VAL A 47 4.93 7.75 6.22
CA VAL A 47 3.97 8.61 5.49
C VAL A 47 3.16 7.81 4.48
N VAL A 48 3.80 6.94 3.71
CA VAL A 48 3.14 6.05 2.74
C VAL A 48 2.15 5.12 3.42
N LEU A 49 2.55 4.52 4.56
CA LEU A 49 1.69 3.62 5.34
C LEU A 49 0.49 4.37 5.92
N LEU A 50 0.71 5.56 6.50
CA LEU A 50 -0.38 6.39 7.03
C LEU A 50 -1.36 6.78 5.93
N TYR A 51 -0.87 7.22 4.77
CA TYR A 51 -1.73 7.53 3.63
C TYR A 51 -2.53 6.30 3.17
N ARG A 52 -1.91 5.12 3.13
CA ARG A 52 -2.59 3.88 2.76
C ARG A 52 -3.71 3.54 3.74
N ILE A 53 -3.46 3.70 5.03
CA ILE A 53 -4.45 3.51 6.09
C ILE A 53 -5.60 4.51 5.89
N GLU A 54 -5.33 5.81 5.80
CA GLU A 54 -6.34 6.86 5.57
C GLU A 54 -7.21 6.55 4.35
N ARG A 55 -6.58 6.22 3.23
CA ARG A 55 -7.29 5.84 1.99
C ARG A 55 -8.19 4.63 2.21
N TRP A 56 -7.71 3.62 2.92
CA TRP A 56 -8.49 2.42 3.19
C TRP A 56 -9.70 2.73 4.08
N TRP A 57 -9.54 3.62 5.08
CA TRP A 57 -10.65 4.14 5.88
C TRP A 57 -11.67 4.90 5.04
N SER A 58 -11.23 5.82 4.15
CA SER A 58 -12.13 6.57 3.25
C SER A 58 -12.83 5.69 2.21
N SER A 59 -12.26 4.54 1.85
CA SER A 59 -12.85 3.63 0.86
C SER A 59 -13.95 2.74 1.44
N ARG A 60 -14.20 2.80 2.76
CA ARG A 60 -15.29 2.06 3.39
C ARG A 60 -16.62 2.77 3.14
N PRO A 61 -17.61 2.11 2.50
CA PRO A 61 -18.92 2.70 2.34
C PRO A 61 -19.63 2.73 3.70
N GLY A 62 -19.81 3.92 4.28
CA GLY A 62 -20.55 4.11 5.54
C GLY A 62 -19.93 5.04 6.60
N ALA A 63 -18.91 5.83 6.26
CA ALA A 63 -18.53 7.02 7.03
C ALA A 63 -19.30 8.25 6.55
#